data_AF-A0A5U9KXM4-F1
#
_entry.id   AF-A0A5U9KXM4-F1
#
_cell.length_a   1.000
_cell.length_b   1.000
_cell.length_c   1.000
_cell.angle_alpha   90.00
_cell.angle_beta   90.00
_cell.angle_gamma   90.00
#
_symmetry.space_group_name_H-M   'P 1'
#
loop_
_entity.id
_entity.type
_entity.pdbx_description
1 polymer ?
#
loop_
_entity_poly.entity_id
_entity_poly.type
_entity_poly.pdbx_seq_one_letter_code
_entity_poly.pdbx_strand_id
1 'polypeptide(L)'
;MAEVVLTDFDPNMVACGRWVKQTVRLTFGCWRYRGTFEVEFRGNVTGLEAIRTAVEKLYQSLPSVVVTDDDDQECEMEMATIELDGITCDDDELRGEEWLADMLVSAEIIRYEPDDGGL
;
A
#
# COMPACT_ATOMS: atom_id res chain seq x y z
N MET A 1 2.75 -6.64 -27.73
CA MET A 1 2.15 -6.04 -26.52
C MET A 1 1.14 -7.04 -26.02
N ALA A 2 1.40 -7.68 -24.88
CA ALA A 2 0.48 -8.68 -24.33
C ALA A 2 -0.75 -7.94 -23.79
N GLU A 3 -1.93 -8.33 -24.29
CA GLU A 3 -3.20 -7.89 -23.76
C GLU A 3 -3.31 -8.40 -22.32
N VAL A 4 -3.37 -7.46 -21.38
CA VAL A 4 -3.67 -7.79 -19.98
C VAL A 4 -5.13 -8.19 -19.94
N VAL A 5 -5.38 -9.50 -19.89
CA VAL A 5 -6.70 -10.02 -19.60
C VAL A 5 -6.98 -9.70 -18.14
N LEU A 6 -7.87 -8.72 -17.90
CA LEU A 6 -8.45 -8.49 -16.59
C LEU A 6 -9.28 -9.73 -16.24
N THR A 7 -8.68 -10.65 -15.49
CA THR A 7 -9.42 -11.75 -14.88
C THR A 7 -10.27 -11.14 -13.77
N ASP A 8 -11.58 -11.17 -13.92
CA ASP A 8 -12.51 -10.88 -12.81
C ASP A 8 -12.13 -11.70 -11.58
N PHE A 9 -12.45 -11.20 -10.37
CA PHE A 9 -12.18 -11.90 -9.12
C PHE A 9 -12.70 -13.36 -9.18
N ASP A 10 -11.78 -14.33 -9.18
CA ASP A 10 -12.10 -15.75 -9.06
C ASP A 10 -11.72 -16.24 -7.65
N PRO A 11 -12.70 -16.53 -6.78
CA PRO A 11 -12.43 -17.02 -5.43
C PRO A 11 -11.68 -18.37 -5.41
N ASN A 12 -11.66 -19.12 -6.51
CA ASN A 12 -10.92 -20.37 -6.61
C ASN A 12 -9.41 -20.16 -6.82
N MET A 13 -8.97 -18.94 -7.17
CA MET A 13 -7.55 -18.64 -7.40
C MET A 13 -6.73 -18.72 -6.12
N VAL A 14 -7.30 -18.34 -4.98
CA VAL A 14 -6.70 -18.49 -3.64
C VAL A 14 -7.08 -19.78 -2.93
N ALA A 15 -7.97 -20.59 -3.52
CA ALA A 15 -8.46 -21.80 -2.86
C ALA A 15 -7.33 -22.83 -2.66
N CYS A 16 -7.48 -23.66 -1.62
CA CYS A 16 -6.56 -24.75 -1.29
C CYS A 16 -5.10 -24.31 -1.05
N GLY A 17 -4.86 -23.11 -0.52
CA GLY A 17 -3.51 -22.65 -0.15
C GLY A 17 -2.67 -22.15 -1.32
N ARG A 18 -3.28 -21.92 -2.50
CA ARG A 18 -2.57 -21.37 -3.67
C ARG A 18 -2.10 -19.95 -3.41
N TRP A 19 -0.89 -19.65 -3.85
CA TRP A 19 -0.34 -18.31 -3.83
C TRP A 19 -0.69 -17.62 -5.12
N VAL A 20 -1.04 -16.33 -5.01
CA VAL A 20 -1.44 -15.51 -6.14
C VAL A 20 -0.76 -14.16 -6.02
N LYS A 21 -0.43 -13.59 -7.17
CA LYS A 21 -0.02 -12.20 -7.27
C LYS A 21 -1.28 -11.34 -7.36
N GLN A 22 -1.39 -10.35 -6.49
CA GLN A 22 -2.52 -9.44 -6.42
C GLN A 22 -2.02 -8.02 -6.67
N THR A 23 -2.78 -7.24 -7.45
CA THR A 23 -2.57 -5.80 -7.59
C THR A 23 -3.76 -5.07 -7.00
N VAL A 24 -3.50 -4.19 -6.04
CA VAL A 24 -4.50 -3.38 -5.35
C VAL A 24 -4.25 -1.92 -5.65
N ARG A 25 -5.27 -1.23 -6.12
CA ARG A 25 -5.28 0.21 -6.29
C ARG A 25 -5.78 0.86 -5.01
N LEU A 26 -4.96 1.70 -4.40
CA LEU A 26 -5.27 2.45 -3.20
C LEU A 26 -5.33 3.94 -3.55
N THR A 27 -6.37 4.63 -3.11
CA THR A 27 -6.45 6.09 -3.20
C THR A 27 -6.49 6.67 -1.80
N PHE A 28 -5.50 7.49 -1.47
CA PHE A 28 -5.43 8.23 -0.22
C PHE A 28 -5.82 9.68 -0.43
N GLY A 29 -6.26 10.34 0.63
CA GLY A 29 -6.62 11.74 0.56
C GLY A 29 -6.49 12.48 1.87
N CYS A 30 -5.95 13.70 1.76
CA CYS A 30 -5.99 14.71 2.80
C CYS A 30 -6.76 15.92 2.26
N TRP A 31 -7.90 16.27 2.88
CA TRP A 31 -8.84 17.28 2.37
C TRP A 31 -9.30 17.01 0.93
N ARG A 32 -8.87 17.85 -0.02
CA ARG A 32 -9.16 17.73 -1.47
C ARG A 32 -8.03 17.07 -2.26
N TYR A 33 -6.85 16.91 -1.67
CA TYR A 33 -5.66 16.36 -2.32
C TYR A 33 -5.75 14.85 -2.33
N ARG A 34 -5.37 14.21 -3.44
CA ARG A 34 -5.51 12.76 -3.65
C ARG A 34 -4.24 12.18 -4.23
N GLY A 35 -3.91 10.96 -3.85
CA GLY A 35 -2.85 10.16 -4.46
C GLY A 35 -3.36 8.75 -4.73
N THR A 36 -3.11 8.22 -5.92
CA THR A 36 -3.51 6.86 -6.30
C THR A 36 -2.26 6.02 -6.57
N PHE A 37 -2.22 4.85 -5.95
CA PHE A 37 -1.06 3.95 -5.95
C PHE A 37 -1.53 2.54 -6.31
N GLU A 38 -0.77 1.85 -7.16
CA GLU A 38 -0.99 0.44 -7.45
C GLU A 38 0.08 -0.38 -6.73
N VAL A 39 -0.35 -1.22 -5.80
CA VAL A 39 0.53 -2.04 -4.94
C VAL A 39 0.41 -3.48 -5.37
N GLU A 40 1.54 -4.11 -5.62
CA GLU A 40 1.61 -5.53 -5.95
C GLU A 40 2.17 -6.33 -4.78
N PHE A 41 1.53 -7.45 -4.43
CA PHE A 41 2.06 -8.39 -3.46
C PHE A 41 1.65 -9.83 -3.79
N ARG A 42 2.37 -10.79 -3.20
CA ARG A 42 2.05 -12.21 -3.29
C ARG A 42 1.53 -12.69 -1.95
N GLY A 43 0.44 -13.46 -1.98
CA GLY A 43 -0.10 -14.07 -0.77
C GLY A 43 -1.40 -14.81 -1.01
N ASN A 44 -1.78 -15.61 -0.01
CA ASN A 44 -3.10 -16.24 0.07
C ASN A 44 -3.96 -15.44 1.06
N VAL A 45 -4.26 -14.19 0.68
CA VAL A 45 -5.17 -13.31 1.44
C VAL A 45 -6.25 -12.80 0.48
N THR A 46 -7.43 -12.48 1.02
CA THR A 46 -8.58 -12.04 0.20
C THR A 46 -9.31 -10.87 0.82
N GLY A 47 -10.13 -10.19 0.01
CA GLY A 47 -11.04 -9.16 0.50
C GLY A 47 -10.33 -8.05 1.26
N LEU A 48 -10.82 -7.73 2.46
CA LEU A 48 -10.26 -6.66 3.29
C LEU A 48 -8.84 -6.96 3.79
N GLU A 49 -8.47 -8.22 3.99
CA GLU A 49 -7.09 -8.56 4.39
C GLU A 49 -6.09 -8.25 3.28
N ALA A 50 -6.46 -8.50 2.02
CA ALA A 50 -5.65 -8.12 0.87
C ALA A 50 -5.43 -6.60 0.78
N ILE A 51 -6.47 -5.81 1.09
CA ILE A 51 -6.38 -4.35 1.14
C ILE A 51 -5.47 -3.91 2.30
N ARG A 52 -5.62 -4.50 3.49
CA ARG A 52 -4.75 -4.20 4.63
C ARG A 52 -3.29 -4.48 4.27
N THR A 53 -2.97 -5.67 3.75
CA THR A 53 -1.62 -6.02 3.30
C THR A 53 -1.08 -5.04 2.26
N ALA A 54 -1.92 -4.54 1.34
CA ALA A 54 -1.50 -3.53 0.37
C ALA A 54 -1.12 -2.19 1.03
N VAL A 55 -1.87 -1.74 2.05
CA VAL A 55 -1.55 -0.53 2.83
C VAL A 55 -0.23 -0.71 3.58
N GLU A 56 -0.05 -1.83 4.27
CA GLU A 56 1.20 -2.16 4.98
C GLU A 56 2.40 -2.16 4.03
N LYS A 57 2.25 -2.76 2.85
CA LYS A 57 3.28 -2.82 1.81
C LYS A 57 3.60 -1.45 1.23
N LEU A 58 2.59 -0.61 1.01
CA LEU A 58 2.81 0.75 0.56
C LEU A 58 3.58 1.54 1.62
N TYR A 59 3.14 1.49 2.87
CA TYR A 59 3.79 2.19 3.99
C TYR A 59 5.29 1.82 4.09
N GLN A 60 5.61 0.53 4.04
CA GLN A 60 6.99 0.03 4.04
C GLN A 60 7.85 0.53 2.87
N SER A 61 7.22 0.99 1.78
CA SER A 61 7.90 1.51 0.59
C SER A 61 7.96 3.03 0.50
N LEU A 62 7.28 3.74 1.42
CA LEU A 62 7.25 5.19 1.41
C LEU A 62 8.65 5.77 1.71
N PRO A 63 9.01 6.90 1.08
CA PRO A 63 10.19 7.65 1.49
C PRO A 63 10.02 8.19 2.90
N SER A 64 11.12 8.41 3.61
CA SER A 64 11.13 8.96 4.96
C SER A 64 11.99 10.21 5.05
N VAL A 65 11.69 11.06 6.04
CA VAL A 65 12.51 12.20 6.44
C VAL A 65 12.99 12.01 7.87
N VAL A 66 14.26 12.34 8.11
CA VAL A 66 14.82 12.34 9.47
C VAL A 66 14.73 13.75 10.02
N VAL A 67 14.10 13.88 11.19
CA VAL A 67 14.02 15.14 11.94
C VAL A 67 14.76 14.96 13.26
N THR A 68 15.62 15.93 13.57
CA THR A 68 16.31 16.01 14.86
C THR A 68 15.55 16.94 15.78
N ASP A 69 15.31 16.52 17.02
CA ASP A 69 14.84 17.43 18.05
C ASP A 69 15.94 18.48 18.34
N ASP A 70 15.60 19.76 18.25
CA ASP A 70 16.53 20.87 18.48
C ASP A 70 17.08 20.87 19.93
N ASP A 71 16.33 20.29 20.89
CA ASP A 71 16.70 20.22 22.31
C ASP A 71 17.48 18.95 22.66
N ASP A 72 17.39 17.88 21.86
CA ASP A 72 18.03 16.59 22.11
C ASP A 72 18.60 16.02 20.80
N GLN A 73 19.79 16.50 20.41
CA GLN A 73 20.52 16.15 19.16
C GLN A 73 20.78 14.65 18.96
N GLU A 74 20.45 13.80 19.95
CA GLU A 74 20.59 12.35 19.92
C GLU A 74 19.29 11.62 19.54
N CYS A 75 18.17 12.34 19.40
CA CYS A 75 16.88 11.78 19.01
C CYS A 75 16.57 12.09 17.55
N GLU A 76 17.06 11.23 16.65
CA GLU A 76 16.67 11.22 15.24
C GLU A 76 15.35 10.45 15.08
N MET A 77 14.30 11.13 14.61
CA MET A 77 13.02 10.51 14.28
C MET A 77 12.88 10.36 12.76
N GLU A 78 12.63 9.14 12.30
CA GLU A 78 12.37 8.83 10.89
C GLU A 78 10.86 8.76 10.64
N MET A 79 10.33 9.72 9.89
CA MET A 79 8.90 9.86 9.61
C MET A 79 8.64 9.52 8.15
N ALA A 80 7.72 8.58 7.89
CA ALA A 80 7.32 8.24 6.53
C ALA A 80 6.58 9.41 5.88
N THR A 81 6.71 9.57 4.57
CA THR A 81 6.12 10.68 3.80
C THR A 81 5.38 10.17 2.57
N ILE A 82 4.29 10.82 2.21
CA ILE A 82 3.51 10.50 1.01
C ILE A 82 3.13 11.77 0.24
N GLU A 83 3.28 11.71 -1.08
CA GLU A 83 2.90 12.78 -1.99
C GLU A 83 1.45 12.59 -2.47
N LEU A 84 0.61 13.60 -2.22
CA LEU A 84 -0.79 13.65 -2.63
C LEU A 84 -1.03 14.92 -3.45
N ASP A 85 -1.08 14.80 -4.78
CA ASP A 85 -1.38 15.88 -5.74
C ASP A 85 -0.95 17.30 -5.31
N GLY A 86 0.35 17.49 -5.08
CA GLY A 86 0.94 18.79 -4.76
C GLY A 86 1.07 19.12 -3.27
N ILE A 87 0.77 18.18 -2.36
CA ILE A 87 1.17 18.27 -0.95
C ILE A 87 1.93 17.02 -0.52
N THR A 88 2.87 17.21 0.41
CA THR A 88 3.52 16.16 1.17
C THR A 88 2.81 16.03 2.52
N CYS A 89 2.48 14.80 2.92
CA CYS A 89 2.03 14.48 4.28
C CYS A 89 3.06 13.57 4.94
N ASP A 90 3.24 13.69 6.25
CA ASP A 90 4.18 12.91 7.04
C ASP A 90 3.52 12.24 8.26
N ASP A 91 4.09 11.11 8.70
CA ASP A 91 3.70 10.37 9.90
C ASP A 91 4.46 10.90 11.13
N ASP A 92 4.15 12.13 11.54
CA ASP A 92 4.81 12.84 12.64
C ASP A 92 4.57 12.19 14.00
N GLU A 93 3.44 11.52 14.17
CA GLU A 93 3.09 10.75 15.38
C GLU A 93 3.66 9.31 15.37
N LEU A 94 4.42 8.92 14.34
CA LEU A 94 5.02 7.58 14.18
C LEU A 94 4.00 6.43 14.34
N ARG A 95 2.80 6.61 13.81
CA ARG A 95 1.69 5.65 13.91
C ARG A 95 1.78 4.50 12.92
N GLY A 96 2.70 4.57 11.97
CA GLY A 96 2.95 3.49 11.02
C GLY A 96 1.84 3.37 9.96
N GLU A 97 1.56 2.12 9.60
CA GLU A 97 0.50 1.76 8.64
C GLU A 97 -0.88 2.30 9.02
N GLU A 98 -1.14 2.54 10.32
CA GLU A 98 -2.41 3.09 10.80
C GLU A 98 -2.63 4.54 10.35
N TRP A 99 -1.59 5.38 10.34
CA TRP A 99 -1.67 6.75 9.82
C TRP A 99 -2.03 6.75 8.34
N LEU A 100 -1.39 5.88 7.57
CA LEU A 100 -1.69 5.76 6.15
C LEU A 100 -3.11 5.24 5.91
N ALA A 101 -3.55 4.25 6.70
CA ALA A 101 -4.89 3.67 6.61
C ALA A 101 -6.00 4.70 6.92
N ASP A 102 -5.80 5.61 7.87
CA ASP A 102 -6.76 6.67 8.22
C ASP A 102 -7.02 7.63 7.05
N MET A 103 -6.04 7.80 6.14
CA MET A 103 -6.18 8.63 4.94
C MET A 103 -6.79 7.90 3.74
N LEU A 104 -7.12 6.60 3.86
CA LEU A 104 -7.64 5.79 2.76
C LEU A 104 -9.06 6.22 2.35
N VAL A 105 -9.22 6.64 1.09
CA VAL A 105 -10.50 7.06 0.51
C VAL A 105 -11.17 5.91 -0.26
N SER A 106 -10.38 5.14 -1.01
CA SER A 106 -10.86 3.97 -1.73
C SER A 106 -9.77 2.92 -1.91
N ALA A 107 -10.20 1.66 -2.02
CA ALA A 107 -9.34 0.53 -2.32
C ALA A 107 -10.06 -0.44 -3.25
N GLU A 108 -9.37 -0.89 -4.30
CA GLU A 108 -9.90 -1.79 -5.32
C GLU A 108 -8.86 -2.86 -5.63
N ILE A 109 -9.23 -4.13 -5.53
CA ILE A 109 -8.39 -5.21 -6.05
C ILE A 109 -8.65 -5.28 -7.56
N ILE A 110 -7.68 -4.85 -8.35
CA ILE A 110 -7.84 -4.64 -9.79
C ILE A 110 -7.26 -5.78 -10.62
N ARG A 111 -6.52 -6.71 -9.99
CA ARG A 111 -5.87 -7.82 -10.69
C ARG A 111 -5.60 -9.00 -9.76
N TYR A 112 -5.86 -10.20 -10.28
CA TYR A 112 -5.44 -11.48 -9.73
C TYR A 112 -4.70 -12.28 -10.80
N GLU A 113 -3.48 -12.71 -10.49
CA GLU A 113 -2.65 -13.54 -11.35
C GLU A 113 -2.17 -14.78 -10.57
N PRO A 114 -2.10 -15.96 -11.22
CA PRO A 114 -1.48 -17.11 -10.60
C PRO A 114 0.00 -16.79 -10.31
N ASP A 115 0.51 -17.26 -9.17
CA ASP A 115 1.95 -17.21 -8.93
C ASP A 115 2.59 -18.31 -9.79
N ASP A 116 3.09 -17.93 -10.98
CA ASP A 116 3.73 -18.87 -11.94
C ASP A 116 5.04 -19.48 -11.42
N GLY A 117 5.35 -19.33 -10.13
CA GLY A 117 6.53 -19.95 -9.49
C GLY A 117 7.82 -19.55 -10.19
N GLY A 118 7.90 -18.31 -10.69
CA GLY A 118 9.06 -17.81 -11.44
C GLY A 118 10.36 -18.09 -10.69
N LEU A 119 11.11 -19.05 -11.22
CA LEU A 119 12.54 -19.25 -10.99
C LEU A 119 13.33 -18.13 -11.64
#